data_AF-A0A4Q4U1V9-F1
#
_entry.id   AF-A0A4Q4U1V9-F1
#
_cell.length_a   1.000
_cell.length_b   1.000
_cell.length_c   1.000
_cell.angle_alpha   90.00
_cell.angle_beta   90.00
_cell.angle_gamma   90.00
#
_symmetry.space_group_name_H-M   'P 1'
#
loop_
_entity.id
_entity.type
_entity.pdbx_description
1 polymer ?
#
loop_
_entity_poly.entity_id
_entity_poly.type
_entity_poly.pdbx_seq_one_letter_code
_entity_poly.pdbx_strand_id
1 'polypeptide(L)'
;MGLKRQPLRRRLLTTIVINSTSSRLNPSAGKQCDGLWANAYACVSVIGHEPTPTDPGNGVKTPQPIQSGMVGNCNTFHFVKKGQTCQVIAGLYSINISQFTTWNPAVRKDYSGLWSHTYACVGLIGSTKPPSPTSTKTGNGISTPTPT
;
A
#
# COMPACT_ATOMS: atom_id res chain seq x y z
N MET A 1 1.50 -37.18 -17.21
CA MET A 1 1.33 -35.77 -16.80
C MET A 1 0.36 -35.73 -15.63
N GLY A 2 0.77 -35.29 -14.45
CA GLY A 2 -0.06 -35.30 -13.23
C GLY A 2 -0.51 -33.89 -12.84
N LEU A 3 -1.82 -33.68 -12.68
CA LEU A 3 -2.35 -32.43 -12.13
C LEU A 3 -2.38 -32.54 -10.60
N LYS A 4 -1.87 -31.52 -9.90
CA LYS A 4 -1.92 -31.48 -8.43
C LYS A 4 -3.20 -30.77 -7.98
N ARG A 5 -4.14 -31.54 -7.41
CA ARG A 5 -5.41 -31.03 -6.87
C ARG A 5 -5.23 -30.66 -5.40
N GLN A 6 -5.75 -29.51 -4.97
CA GLN A 6 -5.73 -29.09 -3.56
C GLN A 6 -7.14 -28.74 -3.05
N PRO A 7 -7.49 -29.12 -1.80
CA PRO A 7 -8.78 -28.78 -1.21
C PRO A 7 -8.80 -27.30 -0.82
N LEU A 8 -9.88 -26.60 -1.15
CA LEU A 8 -10.17 -25.25 -0.64
C LEU A 8 -10.49 -25.31 0.86
N ARG A 9 -9.47 -25.42 1.72
CA ARG A 9 -9.64 -25.24 3.17
C ARG A 9 -9.83 -23.74 3.45
N ARG A 10 -10.76 -23.39 4.34
CA ARG A 10 -11.02 -22.04 4.90
C ARG A 10 -9.82 -21.46 5.70
N ARG A 11 -8.61 -21.51 5.15
CA ARG A 11 -7.45 -20.75 5.59
C ARG A 11 -7.07 -19.82 4.45
N LEU A 12 -7.53 -18.57 4.53
CA LEU A 12 -6.95 -17.39 3.91
C LEU A 12 -6.18 -17.59 2.57
N LEU A 13 -6.77 -18.29 1.60
CA LEU A 13 -6.37 -18.17 0.20
C LEU A 13 -7.31 -17.15 -0.42
N THR A 14 -7.17 -15.89 0.03
CA THR A 14 -8.05 -14.78 -0.34
C THR A 14 -7.85 -14.33 -1.78
N THR A 15 -6.89 -14.89 -2.53
CA THR A 15 -6.67 -14.49 -3.92
C THR A 15 -6.15 -15.64 -4.76
N ILE A 16 -7.04 -16.36 -5.46
CA ILE A 16 -6.64 -16.97 -6.73
C ILE A 16 -6.48 -15.80 -7.70
N VAL A 17 -5.24 -15.42 -8.00
CA VAL A 17 -4.97 -14.40 -9.02
C VAL A 17 -5.35 -15.01 -10.37
N ILE A 18 -6.44 -14.50 -10.97
CA ILE A 18 -6.95 -15.03 -12.23
C ILE A 18 -6.11 -14.46 -13.38
N ASN A 19 -4.95 -15.05 -13.62
CA ASN A 19 -4.19 -14.84 -14.86
C ASN A 19 -4.73 -15.75 -15.97
N SER A 20 -4.31 -15.53 -17.21
CA SER A 20 -4.61 -16.31 -18.42
C SER A 20 -4.30 -17.80 -18.29
N THR A 21 -3.42 -18.19 -17.36
CA THR A 21 -3.13 -19.59 -17.02
C THR A 21 -4.19 -20.21 -16.10
N SER A 22 -4.76 -19.43 -15.17
CA SER A 22 -5.80 -19.88 -14.23
C SER A 22 -7.13 -20.21 -14.94
N SER A 23 -7.49 -19.43 -15.97
CA SER A 23 -8.69 -19.70 -16.80
C SER A 23 -8.57 -20.95 -17.67
N ARG A 24 -7.36 -21.44 -17.96
CA ARG A 24 -7.17 -22.75 -18.61
C ARG A 24 -7.23 -23.92 -17.64
N LEU A 25 -6.81 -23.71 -16.39
CA LEU A 25 -6.80 -24.74 -15.35
C LEU A 25 -8.17 -24.92 -14.70
N ASN A 26 -8.92 -23.83 -14.55
CA ASN A 26 -10.25 -23.80 -13.95
C ASN A 26 -11.21 -22.98 -14.84
N PRO A 27 -11.60 -23.48 -16.03
CA PRO A 27 -12.40 -22.71 -17.00
C PRO A 27 -13.76 -22.27 -16.44
N SER A 28 -14.32 -23.01 -15.48
CA SER A 28 -15.58 -22.67 -14.82
C SER A 28 -15.45 -21.62 -13.71
N ALA A 29 -14.24 -21.23 -13.28
CA ALA A 29 -14.07 -20.32 -12.14
C ALA A 29 -14.57 -18.89 -12.42
N GLY A 30 -14.59 -18.45 -13.68
CA GLY A 30 -14.98 -17.09 -14.04
C GLY A 30 -13.93 -16.02 -13.68
N LYS A 31 -14.11 -14.78 -14.15
CA LYS A 31 -13.15 -13.67 -13.98
C LYS A 31 -13.11 -13.10 -12.55
N GLN A 32 -14.10 -13.38 -11.70
CA GLN A 32 -14.11 -12.97 -10.29
C GLN A 32 -14.19 -14.17 -9.32
N CYS A 33 -13.84 -15.37 -9.78
CA CYS A 33 -14.00 -16.63 -9.02
C CYS A 33 -15.46 -17.00 -8.68
N ASP A 34 -16.47 -16.36 -9.26
CA ASP A 34 -17.90 -16.62 -8.96
C ASP A 34 -18.34 -18.05 -9.26
N GLY A 35 -17.67 -18.73 -10.18
CA GLY A 35 -17.99 -20.11 -10.56
C GLY A 35 -17.25 -21.16 -9.72
N LEU A 36 -16.55 -20.76 -8.66
CA LEU A 36 -15.88 -21.68 -7.76
C LEU A 36 -16.84 -22.16 -6.66
N TRP A 37 -17.04 -23.47 -6.57
CA TRP A 37 -17.94 -24.06 -5.58
C TRP A 37 -17.26 -24.29 -4.23
N ALA A 38 -18.02 -24.13 -3.15
CA ALA A 38 -17.56 -24.51 -1.82
C ALA A 38 -17.23 -26.01 -1.76
N ASN A 39 -16.13 -26.35 -1.07
CA ASN A 39 -15.64 -27.73 -0.91
C ASN A 39 -15.24 -28.45 -2.22
N ALA A 40 -15.04 -27.71 -3.32
CA ALA A 40 -14.47 -28.24 -4.54
C ALA A 40 -12.93 -28.24 -4.52
N TYR A 41 -12.33 -28.99 -5.45
CA TYR A 41 -10.89 -28.96 -5.71
C TYR A 41 -10.62 -28.09 -6.94
N ALA A 42 -9.67 -27.16 -6.84
CA ALA A 42 -9.20 -26.36 -7.97
C ALA A 42 -7.79 -26.78 -8.41
N CYS A 43 -7.53 -26.67 -9.71
CA CYS A 43 -6.19 -26.82 -10.26
C CYS A 43 -5.43 -25.50 -10.05
N VAL A 44 -4.44 -25.51 -9.15
CA VAL A 44 -3.71 -24.30 -8.79
C VAL A 44 -2.46 -24.07 -9.64
N SER A 45 -1.82 -25.14 -10.13
CA SER A 45 -0.60 -25.09 -10.97
C SER A 45 -0.40 -26.38 -11.78
N VAL A 46 0.46 -26.33 -12.81
CA VAL A 46 1.01 -27.49 -13.53
C VAL A 46 2.39 -27.88 -13.01
N ILE A 47 2.81 -29.13 -13.24
CA ILE A 47 4.18 -29.59 -12.91
C ILE A 47 5.20 -28.80 -13.73
N GLY A 48 6.23 -28.26 -13.06
CA GLY A 48 7.29 -27.46 -13.68
C GLY A 48 7.01 -25.96 -13.79
N HIS A 49 5.87 -25.48 -13.29
CA HIS A 49 5.58 -24.05 -13.20
C HIS A 49 6.01 -23.49 -11.84
N GLU A 50 6.93 -22.53 -11.86
CA GLU A 50 7.30 -21.74 -10.68
C GLU A 50 6.40 -20.50 -10.60
N PRO A 51 5.50 -20.39 -9.60
CA PRO A 51 4.65 -19.21 -9.49
C PRO A 51 5.50 -17.98 -9.15
N THR A 52 5.32 -16.92 -9.93
CA THR A 52 5.85 -15.60 -9.54
C THR A 52 5.02 -15.11 -8.34
N PRO A 53 5.66 -14.73 -7.21
CA PRO A 53 4.95 -14.13 -6.09
C PRO A 53 4.26 -12.84 -6.57
N THR A 54 2.93 -12.84 -6.57
CA THR A 54 2.14 -11.61 -6.60
C THR A 54 1.91 -11.15 -5.18
N ASP A 55 2.19 -9.88 -4.90
CA ASP A 55 1.88 -9.26 -3.61
C ASP A 55 0.35 -9.13 -3.50
N PRO A 56 -0.33 -9.88 -2.61
CA PRO A 56 -1.75 -9.68 -2.39
C PRO A 56 -1.92 -8.26 -1.85
N GLY A 57 -2.52 -7.39 -2.67
CA GLY A 57 -2.79 -6.02 -2.28
C GLY A 57 -3.40 -5.96 -0.88
N ASN A 58 -2.96 -5.01 -0.07
CA ASN A 58 -3.18 -4.97 1.36
C ASN A 58 -4.64 -4.65 1.80
N GLY A 59 -5.59 -4.67 0.86
CA GLY A 59 -7.00 -4.30 1.06
C GLY A 59 -7.26 -2.80 1.25
N VAL A 60 -6.22 -1.97 1.28
CA VAL A 60 -6.31 -0.51 1.43
C VAL A 60 -6.36 0.14 0.05
N LYS A 61 -7.34 1.00 -0.16
CA LYS A 61 -7.41 1.83 -1.37
C LYS A 61 -6.35 2.94 -1.29
N THR A 62 -5.22 2.72 -1.96
CA THR A 62 -4.15 3.71 -2.07
C THR A 62 -4.60 4.91 -2.92
N PRO A 63 -4.57 6.14 -2.39
CA PRO A 63 -4.89 7.34 -3.16
C PRO A 63 -3.82 7.61 -4.23
N GLN A 64 -4.16 8.36 -5.28
CA GLN A 64 -3.22 8.78 -6.32
C GLN A 64 -3.11 10.32 -6.38
N PRO A 65 -1.96 10.87 -6.79
CA PRO A 65 -0.72 10.18 -7.18
C PRO A 65 0.17 9.83 -5.98
N ILE A 66 0.99 8.78 -6.08
CA ILE A 66 1.96 8.37 -5.04
C ILE A 66 3.39 8.56 -5.52
N GLN A 67 4.31 8.66 -4.57
CA GLN A 67 5.73 8.54 -4.87
C GLN A 67 6.08 7.10 -5.29
N SER A 68 7.00 6.97 -6.24
CA SER A 68 7.52 5.65 -6.59
C SER A 68 8.21 4.99 -5.38
N GLY A 69 8.05 3.68 -5.26
CA GLY A 69 8.67 2.89 -4.19
C GLY A 69 8.01 3.01 -2.82
N MET A 70 6.90 3.75 -2.66
CA MET A 70 6.12 3.74 -1.42
C MET A 70 5.70 2.31 -1.05
N VAL A 71 5.85 1.95 0.23
CA VAL A 71 5.62 0.57 0.69
C VAL A 71 4.17 0.09 0.46
N GLY A 72 4.05 -1.20 0.10
CA GLY A 72 2.77 -1.83 -0.22
C GLY A 72 1.84 -2.06 0.97
N ASN A 73 2.31 -1.96 2.21
CA ASN A 73 1.53 -2.14 3.45
C ASN A 73 1.14 -0.81 4.14
N CYS A 74 1.13 0.30 3.38
CA CYS A 74 0.69 1.59 3.90
C CYS A 74 -0.82 1.62 4.16
N ASN A 75 -1.21 2.18 5.32
CA ASN A 75 -2.61 2.37 5.71
C ASN A 75 -2.97 3.83 6.01
N THR A 76 -1.98 4.71 6.23
CA THR A 76 -2.21 6.14 6.45
C THR A 76 -1.35 6.95 5.49
N PHE A 77 -1.99 7.88 4.78
CA PHE A 77 -1.37 8.66 3.73
C PHE A 77 -1.38 10.15 4.07
N HIS A 78 -0.30 10.85 3.75
CA HIS A 78 -0.20 12.30 3.81
C HIS A 78 -0.04 12.86 2.41
N PHE A 79 -0.87 13.83 2.03
CA PHE A 79 -0.68 14.57 0.78
C PHE A 79 0.38 15.66 1.00
N VAL A 80 1.53 15.49 0.35
CA VAL A 80 2.67 16.41 0.44
C VAL A 80 2.35 17.68 -0.33
N LYS A 81 2.13 18.79 0.38
CA LYS A 81 1.99 20.12 -0.22
C LYS A 81 3.36 20.69 -0.60
N LYS A 82 3.37 21.57 -1.60
CA LYS A 82 4.59 22.30 -2.00
C LYS A 82 5.19 23.03 -0.79
N GLY A 83 6.50 22.88 -0.60
CA GLY A 83 7.25 23.54 0.47
C GLY A 83 7.24 22.81 1.82
N GLN A 84 6.52 21.69 1.96
CA GLN A 84 6.66 20.85 3.15
C GLN A 84 7.99 20.09 3.16
N THR A 85 8.53 19.89 4.36
CA THR A 85 9.75 19.11 4.59
C THR A 85 9.43 17.79 5.28
N CYS A 86 10.36 16.84 5.20
CA CYS A 86 10.23 15.55 5.90
C CYS A 86 10.06 15.74 7.41
N GLN A 87 10.76 16.72 8.00
CA GLN A 87 10.67 17.07 9.42
C GLN A 87 9.26 17.48 9.82
N VAL A 88 8.63 18.37 9.02
CA VAL A 88 7.26 18.84 9.30
C VAL A 88 6.28 17.67 9.21
N ILE A 89 6.38 16.85 8.15
CA ILE A 89 5.48 15.71 7.96
C ILE A 89 5.68 14.68 9.09
N ALA A 90 6.91 14.31 9.39
CA ALA A 90 7.21 13.35 10.45
C ALA A 90 6.70 13.83 11.81
N GLY A 91 6.87 15.11 12.12
CA GLY A 91 6.35 15.74 13.34
C GLY A 91 4.82 15.73 13.42
N LEU A 92 4.12 15.96 12.31
CA LEU A 92 2.64 15.94 12.27
C LEU A 92 2.03 14.58 12.66
N TYR A 93 2.75 13.50 12.41
CA TYR A 93 2.30 12.14 12.70
C TYR A 93 3.07 11.50 13.86
N SER A 94 3.92 12.24 14.55
CA SER A 94 4.78 11.73 15.63
C SER A 94 5.59 10.49 15.25
N ILE A 95 6.09 10.44 14.00
CA ILE A 95 6.92 9.35 13.49
C ILE A 95 8.38 9.79 13.40
N ASN A 96 9.32 8.84 13.47
CA ASN A 96 10.71 9.16 13.22
C ASN A 96 10.93 9.40 11.71
N ILE A 97 11.82 10.32 11.36
CA ILE A 97 12.15 10.60 9.96
C ILE A 97 12.71 9.35 9.27
N SER A 98 13.46 8.52 10.00
CA SER A 98 13.95 7.24 9.48
C SER A 98 12.81 6.29 9.09
N GLN A 99 11.73 6.24 9.87
CA GLN A 99 10.53 5.48 9.53
C GLN A 99 9.89 6.05 8.26
N PHE A 100 9.73 7.37 8.20
CA PHE A 100 9.18 8.04 7.02
C PHE A 100 9.98 7.73 5.74
N THR A 101 11.32 7.78 5.79
CA THR A 101 12.17 7.43 4.63
C THR A 101 12.18 5.94 4.32
N THR A 102 11.97 5.08 5.32
CA THR A 102 11.85 3.62 5.10
C THR A 102 10.55 3.28 4.36
N TRP A 103 9.46 3.97 4.70
CA TRP A 103 8.16 3.76 4.05
C TRP A 103 8.06 4.47 2.70
N ASN A 104 8.90 5.47 2.47
CA ASN A 104 8.94 6.26 1.23
C ASN A 104 10.40 6.36 0.71
N PRO A 105 10.97 5.28 0.17
CA PRO A 105 12.39 5.22 -0.25
C PRO A 105 12.79 6.29 -1.27
N ALA A 106 11.88 6.73 -2.13
CA ALA A 106 12.14 7.81 -3.10
C ALA A 106 12.50 9.14 -2.44
N VAL A 107 12.14 9.36 -1.16
CA VAL A 107 12.50 10.56 -0.39
C VAL A 107 14.01 10.67 -0.18
N ARG A 108 14.72 9.54 -0.13
CA ARG A 108 16.15 9.42 0.18
C ARG A 108 16.50 9.87 1.61
N LYS A 109 17.74 9.61 2.04
CA LYS A 109 18.22 9.93 3.39
C LYS A 109 18.52 11.41 3.59
N ASP A 110 18.84 12.12 2.50
CA ASP A 110 19.09 13.55 2.44
C ASP A 110 17.81 14.37 2.20
N TYR A 111 16.64 13.71 2.15
CA TYR A 111 15.31 14.31 2.03
C TYR A 111 15.05 15.07 0.71
N SER A 112 16.02 15.11 -0.20
CA SER A 112 15.95 15.81 -1.48
C SER A 112 14.93 15.20 -2.45
N GLY A 113 14.54 13.95 -2.20
CA GLY A 113 13.62 13.20 -3.05
C GLY A 113 12.14 13.31 -2.66
N LEU A 114 11.77 14.20 -1.72
CA LEU A 114 10.37 14.39 -1.35
C LEU A 114 9.58 15.06 -2.50
N TRP A 115 8.61 14.35 -3.07
CA TRP A 115 7.82 14.83 -4.20
C TRP A 115 6.60 15.60 -3.68
N SER A 116 6.50 16.87 -4.08
CA SER A 116 5.30 17.67 -3.83
C SER A 116 4.13 17.18 -4.69
N HIS A 117 2.91 17.42 -4.22
CA HIS A 117 1.64 17.03 -4.83
C HIS A 117 1.46 15.52 -4.99
N THR A 118 2.04 14.73 -4.09
CA THR A 118 1.87 13.26 -4.04
C THR A 118 1.53 12.80 -2.64
N TYR A 119 0.99 11.59 -2.55
CA TYR A 119 0.75 10.91 -1.28
C TYR A 119 2.00 10.15 -0.85
N ALA A 120 2.39 10.36 0.41
CA ALA A 120 3.45 9.64 1.11
C ALA A 120 2.84 8.83 2.26
N CYS A 121 3.47 7.70 2.57
CA CYS A 121 3.07 6.84 3.66
C CYS A 121 3.53 7.40 5.01
N VAL A 122 2.60 7.46 5.97
CA VAL A 122 2.86 7.93 7.34
C VAL A 122 2.34 6.95 8.40
N GLY A 123 1.89 5.76 8.00
CA GLY A 123 1.50 4.71 8.92
C GLY A 123 1.22 3.38 8.21
N LEU A 124 1.63 2.28 8.84
CA LEU A 124 1.50 0.92 8.31
C LEU A 124 0.28 0.19 8.88
N ILE A 125 -0.15 -0.86 8.21
CA ILE A 125 -1.15 -1.80 8.77
C ILE A 125 -0.64 -2.40 10.08
N GLY A 126 -1.51 -2.47 11.09
CA GLY A 126 -1.19 -3.05 12.40
C GLY A 126 -0.39 -2.12 13.33
N SER A 127 0.03 -0.94 12.88
CA SER A 127 0.55 0.11 13.77
C SER A 127 -0.59 0.90 14.41
N THR A 128 -0.37 1.41 15.63
CA THR A 128 -1.27 2.41 16.21
C THR A 128 -1.36 3.58 15.24
N LYS A 129 -2.58 3.86 14.77
CA LYS A 129 -2.80 4.93 13.80
C LYS A 129 -2.21 6.22 14.37
N PRO A 130 -1.29 6.89 13.66
CA PRO A 130 -0.74 8.12 14.18
C PRO A 130 -1.86 9.15 14.35
N PRO A 131 -1.71 10.08 15.32
CA PRO A 131 -2.70 11.13 15.54
C PRO A 131 -2.97 11.84 14.21
N SER A 132 -4.25 12.09 13.91
CA SER A 132 -4.59 12.82 12.70
C SER A 132 -4.04 14.24 12.85
N PRO A 133 -3.31 14.78 11.85
CA PRO A 133 -2.83 16.14 11.93
C PRO A 133 -4.02 17.09 12.08
N THR A 134 -3.97 17.95 13.09
CA THR A 134 -4.93 19.05 13.23
C THR A 134 -4.75 19.98 12.04
N SER A 135 -5.82 20.22 11.29
CA SER A 135 -5.81 21.21 10.21
C SER A 135 -5.73 22.61 10.82
N THR A 136 -4.52 23.14 11.00
CA THR A 136 -4.34 24.54 11.35
C THR A 136 -4.73 25.37 10.13
N LYS A 137 -5.92 25.99 10.18
CA LYS A 137 -6.37 26.96 9.18
C LYS A 137 -5.29 28.05 9.11
N THR A 138 -4.68 28.24 7.93
CA THR A 138 -3.78 29.36 7.67
C THR A 138 -4.55 30.66 7.85
N GLY A 139 -4.47 31.28 9.02
CA GLY A 139 -4.72 32.70 9.18
C GLY A 139 -3.49 33.44 8.67
N ASN A 140 -3.69 34.38 7.74
CA ASN A 140 -2.66 35.35 7.36
C ASN A 140 -2.27 36.16 8.60
N GLY A 141 -1.25 35.73 9.32
CA GLY A 141 -0.67 36.43 10.45
C GLY A 141 0.64 37.09 10.04
N ILE A 142 0.54 38.26 9.41
CA ILE A 142 1.62 39.24 9.46
C ILE A 142 1.80 39.61 10.93
N SER A 143 2.89 39.16 11.54
CA SER A 143 3.41 39.80 12.75
C SER A 143 4.40 40.86 12.30
N THR A 144 3.91 42.08 12.22
CA THR A 144 4.68 43.32 12.15
C THR A 144 5.63 43.37 13.36
N PRO A 145 6.93 43.66 13.20
CA PRO A 145 7.81 43.88 14.35
C PRO A 145 7.54 45.27 14.94
N THR A 146 7.53 45.39 16.27
CA THR A 146 7.56 46.70 16.93
C THR A 146 8.52 46.68 18.13
N PRO A 147 9.32 47.74 18.33
CA PRO A 147 10.60 47.70 19.03
C PRO A 147 10.56 48.26 20.46
N THR A 148 11.70 48.02 21.13
CA THR A 148 12.19 48.49 22.45
C THR A 148 11.96 47.53 23.60
#